data_AF-A0A6I7D5T6-F1
#
_entry.id   AF-A0A6I7D5T6-F1
#
_cell.length_a   1.000
_cell.length_b   1.000
_cell.length_c   1.000
_cell.angle_alpha   90.00
_cell.angle_beta   90.00
_cell.angle_gamma   90.00
#
_symmetry.space_group_name_H-M   'P 1'
#
loop_
_entity.id
_entity.type
_entity.pdbx_description
1 polymer ?
#
loop_
_entity_poly.entity_id
_entity_poly.type
_entity_poly.pdbx_seq_one_letter_code
_entity_poly.pdbx_strand_id
1 'polypeptide(L)'
;MIKRERSHRQNSALSARRNLGLESVVKADPGFSCQGKVGEFIDFYLRCEVFAAKLQSFYQKDKNLNNKSTLNIGTLRNTLEHFNLYFKYESLDLIYRGGTGKRGSKSARQLRNGYLHQLSEADKNEIEQRYSEYVELMKLFLQLRLTF
;
A
#
# COMPACT_ATOMS: atom_id res chain seq x y z
N MET A 1 15.67 11.51 -29.20
CA MET A 1 15.06 10.16 -29.28
C MET A 1 13.55 10.33 -29.21
N ILE A 2 12.82 10.12 -30.31
CA ILE A 2 11.35 10.32 -30.34
C ILE A 2 10.73 9.18 -29.53
N LYS A 3 10.14 9.50 -28.37
CA LYS A 3 9.42 8.53 -27.53
C LYS A 3 8.12 8.18 -28.29
N ARG A 4 8.13 7.08 -29.06
CA ARG A 4 6.92 6.60 -29.75
C ARG A 4 5.83 6.38 -28.71
N GLU A 5 4.70 7.06 -28.88
CA GLU A 5 3.53 6.85 -28.03
C GLU A 5 3.01 5.42 -28.21
N ARG A 6 2.69 4.76 -27.09
CA ARG A 6 2.13 3.41 -27.09
C ARG A 6 0.70 3.48 -27.64
N SER A 7 0.32 2.51 -28.46
CA SER A 7 -1.07 2.38 -28.89
C SER A 7 -1.99 2.03 -27.73
N HIS A 8 -3.28 2.28 -27.89
CA HIS A 8 -4.29 1.90 -26.89
C HIS A 8 -4.19 0.42 -26.50
N ARG A 9 -4.07 -0.49 -27.50
CA ARG A 9 -3.87 -1.93 -27.26
C ARG A 9 -2.62 -2.24 -26.42
N GLN A 10 -1.51 -1.54 -26.67
CA GLN A 10 -0.27 -1.72 -25.90
C GLN A 10 -0.43 -1.25 -24.45
N ASN A 11 -1.15 -0.15 -24.22
CA ASN A 11 -1.42 0.35 -22.87
C ASN A 11 -2.38 -0.57 -22.10
N SER A 12 -3.44 -1.07 -22.72
CA SER A 12 -4.36 -2.03 -22.09
C SER A 12 -3.65 -3.35 -21.75
N ALA A 13 -2.81 -3.88 -22.64
CA ALA A 13 -2.01 -5.08 -22.38
C ALA A 13 -1.01 -4.89 -21.23
N LEU A 14 -0.36 -3.72 -21.16
CA LEU A 14 0.55 -3.39 -20.06
C LEU A 14 -0.19 -3.32 -18.72
N SER A 15 -1.37 -2.70 -18.70
CA SER A 15 -2.21 -2.58 -17.50
C SER A 15 -2.73 -3.93 -17.03
N ALA A 16 -3.14 -4.81 -17.95
CA ALA A 16 -3.50 -6.18 -17.63
C ALA A 16 -2.33 -6.92 -16.95
N ARG A 17 -1.11 -6.82 -17.51
CA ARG A 17 0.10 -7.43 -16.92
C ARG A 17 0.41 -6.88 -15.53
N ARG A 18 0.26 -5.56 -15.33
CA ARG A 18 0.47 -4.91 -14.02
C ARG A 18 -0.58 -5.35 -13.01
N ASN A 19 -1.85 -5.40 -13.40
CA ASN A 19 -2.95 -5.88 -12.55
C ASN A 19 -2.74 -7.34 -12.13
N LEU A 20 -2.22 -8.22 -12.99
CA LEU A 20 -1.84 -9.58 -12.58
C LEU A 20 -0.78 -9.57 -11.47
N GLY A 21 0.22 -8.69 -11.58
CA GLY A 21 1.25 -8.54 -10.55
C GLY A 21 0.76 -7.90 -9.25
N LEU A 22 -0.33 -7.13 -9.28
CA LEU A 22 -1.01 -6.60 -8.08
C LEU A 22 -1.91 -7.67 -7.46
N GLU A 23 -2.65 -8.41 -8.28
CA GLU A 23 -3.54 -9.50 -7.85
C GLU A 23 -2.78 -10.59 -7.10
N SER A 24 -1.55 -10.92 -7.53
CA SER A 24 -0.71 -11.87 -6.81
C SER A 24 -0.38 -11.43 -5.39
N VAL A 25 -0.32 -10.13 -5.11
CA VAL A 25 -0.10 -9.59 -3.75
C VAL A 25 -1.37 -9.68 -2.92
N VAL A 26 -2.52 -9.38 -3.53
CA VAL A 26 -3.82 -9.45 -2.85
C VAL A 26 -4.10 -10.88 -2.36
N LYS A 27 -3.79 -11.86 -3.20
CA LYS A 27 -3.95 -13.29 -2.92
C LYS A 27 -2.86 -13.90 -2.04
N ALA A 28 -1.80 -13.16 -1.73
CA ALA A 28 -0.77 -13.65 -0.83
C ALA A 28 -1.36 -13.82 0.58
N ASP A 29 -0.92 -14.87 1.27
CA ASP A 29 -1.26 -15.11 2.67
C ASP A 29 0.04 -15.15 3.49
N PRO A 30 0.36 -14.08 4.23
CA PRO A 30 1.54 -14.06 5.08
C PRO A 30 1.40 -14.93 6.34
N GLY A 31 0.17 -15.34 6.71
CA GLY A 31 -0.08 -16.32 7.77
C GLY A 31 -0.08 -15.78 9.21
N PHE A 32 -0.17 -14.47 9.43
CA PHE A 32 -0.24 -13.90 10.79
C PHE A 32 -1.65 -13.92 11.39
N SER A 33 -2.71 -14.05 10.58
CA SER A 33 -4.12 -14.04 10.98
C SER A 33 -4.49 -15.01 12.10
N CYS A 34 -3.71 -16.08 12.32
CA CYS A 34 -3.88 -16.98 13.46
C CYS A 34 -3.73 -16.28 14.83
N GLN A 35 -3.12 -15.09 14.88
CA GLN A 35 -2.96 -14.25 16.07
C GLN A 35 -4.14 -13.27 16.28
N GLY A 36 -5.31 -13.59 15.74
CA GLY A 36 -6.52 -12.78 15.87
C GLY A 36 -6.42 -11.41 15.17
N LYS A 37 -7.06 -10.40 15.74
CA LYS A 37 -7.16 -9.05 15.15
C LYS A 37 -5.82 -8.44 14.77
N VAL A 38 -4.83 -8.57 15.67
CA VAL A 38 -3.50 -8.02 15.47
C VAL A 38 -2.80 -8.73 14.31
N GLY A 39 -2.92 -10.06 14.26
CA GLY A 39 -2.37 -10.88 13.18
C GLY A 39 -2.94 -10.50 11.81
N GLU A 40 -4.26 -10.41 11.69
CA GLU A 40 -4.91 -10.02 10.44
C GLU A 40 -4.55 -8.58 10.03
N PHE A 41 -4.46 -7.64 10.98
CA PHE A 41 -3.97 -6.30 10.72
C PHE A 41 -2.56 -6.32 10.10
N ILE A 42 -1.64 -7.14 10.63
CA ILE A 42 -0.29 -7.29 10.08
C ILE A 42 -0.33 -7.90 8.67
N ASP A 43 -1.15 -8.93 8.43
CA ASP A 43 -1.31 -9.54 7.10
C ASP A 43 -1.76 -8.53 6.05
N PHE A 44 -2.78 -7.72 6.37
CA PHE A 44 -3.24 -6.67 5.46
C PHE A 44 -2.20 -5.57 5.27
N TYR A 45 -1.50 -5.17 6.33
CA TYR A 45 -0.48 -4.14 6.24
C TYR A 45 0.68 -4.57 5.33
N LEU A 46 1.20 -5.78 5.50
CA LEU A 46 2.29 -6.31 4.68
C LEU A 46 1.90 -6.37 3.20
N ARG A 47 0.68 -6.83 2.90
CA ARG A 47 0.15 -6.80 1.53
C ARG A 47 0.07 -5.38 0.99
N CYS A 48 -0.44 -4.43 1.77
CA CYS A 48 -0.49 -3.03 1.36
C CYS A 48 0.90 -2.46 1.07
N GLU A 49 1.91 -2.79 1.89
CA GLU A 49 3.28 -2.32 1.70
C GLU A 49 3.88 -2.84 0.38
N VAL A 50 3.74 -4.13 0.10
CA VAL A 50 4.21 -4.75 -1.15
C VAL A 50 3.42 -4.22 -2.36
N PHE A 51 2.10 -4.05 -2.22
CA PHE A 51 1.23 -3.52 -3.27
C PHE A 51 1.63 -2.09 -3.64
N ALA A 52 1.82 -1.21 -2.65
CA ALA A 52 2.25 0.16 -2.87
C ALA A 52 3.65 0.23 -3.49
N ALA A 53 4.60 -0.60 -3.03
CA ALA A 53 5.93 -0.67 -3.63
C ALA A 53 5.88 -1.10 -5.12
N LYS A 54 5.02 -2.05 -5.48
CA LYS A 54 4.81 -2.44 -6.89
C LYS A 54 4.22 -1.31 -7.72
N LEU A 55 3.18 -0.62 -7.22
CA LEU A 55 2.62 0.54 -7.89
C LEU A 55 3.69 1.61 -8.16
N GLN A 56 4.50 1.93 -7.14
CA GLN A 56 5.59 2.91 -7.29
C GLN A 56 6.62 2.46 -8.31
N SER A 57 6.98 1.17 -8.33
CA SER A 57 7.90 0.64 -9.34
C SER A 57 7.34 0.77 -10.76
N PHE A 58 6.04 0.57 -10.96
CA PHE A 58 5.41 0.78 -12.27
C PHE A 58 5.48 2.24 -12.70
N TYR A 59 5.18 3.17 -11.79
CA TYR A 59 5.29 4.60 -12.02
C TYR A 59 6.72 5.05 -12.33
N GLN A 60 7.70 4.61 -11.54
CA GLN A 60 9.12 4.91 -11.74
C GLN A 60 9.60 4.42 -13.12
N LYS A 61 9.17 3.22 -13.54
CA LYS A 61 9.44 2.69 -14.88
C LYS A 61 8.81 3.53 -16.00
N ASP A 62 7.59 4.02 -15.83
CA ASP A 62 6.94 4.89 -16.83
C ASP A 62 7.64 6.26 -16.95
N LYS A 63 8.14 6.77 -15.83
CA LYS A 63 8.85 8.06 -15.75
C LYS A 63 10.36 7.96 -15.95
N ASN A 64 10.92 6.77 -16.19
CA ASN A 64 12.37 6.52 -16.27
C ASN A 64 13.14 7.07 -15.04
N LEU A 65 12.56 6.94 -13.85
CA LEU A 65 13.19 7.35 -12.59
C LEU A 65 14.04 6.21 -12.03
N ASN A 66 15.07 6.56 -11.26
CA ASN A 66 15.85 5.57 -10.51
C ASN A 66 14.91 4.81 -9.55
N ASN A 67 14.88 3.49 -9.67
CA ASN A 67 14.07 2.63 -8.81
C ASN A 67 14.61 2.69 -7.38
N LYS A 68 14.01 3.53 -6.54
CA LYS A 68 14.27 3.51 -5.09
C LYS A 68 13.42 2.40 -4.48
N SER A 69 14.03 1.52 -3.70
CA SER A 69 13.35 0.38 -3.07
C SER A 69 12.39 0.79 -1.95
N THR A 70 12.59 1.96 -1.35
CA THR A 70 11.84 2.37 -0.16
C THR A 70 10.52 3.06 -0.52
N LEU A 71 9.44 2.60 0.10
CA LEU A 71 8.11 3.22 0.00
C LEU A 71 8.15 4.68 0.51
N ASN A 72 7.82 5.61 -0.38
CA ASN A 72 7.70 7.05 -0.08
C ASN A 72 6.27 7.54 -0.30
N ILE A 73 5.61 8.13 0.70
CA ILE A 73 4.19 8.51 0.58
C ILE A 73 3.93 9.60 -0.48
N GLY A 74 4.85 10.55 -0.66
CA GLY A 74 4.74 11.58 -1.71
C GLY A 74 4.81 10.97 -3.11
N THR A 75 5.76 10.07 -3.34
CA THR A 75 5.83 9.30 -4.59
C THR A 75 4.59 8.44 -4.79
N LEU A 76 3.98 7.91 -3.72
CA LEU A 76 2.77 7.08 -3.83
C LEU A 76 1.58 7.92 -4.27
N ARG A 77 1.41 9.14 -3.74
CA ARG A 77 0.37 10.08 -4.21
C ARG A 77 0.52 10.37 -5.71
N ASN A 78 1.72 10.73 -6.16
CA ASN A 78 2.02 10.96 -7.58
C ASN A 78 1.79 9.71 -8.44
N THR A 79 2.04 8.52 -7.88
CA THR A 79 1.80 7.23 -8.53
C THR A 79 0.31 6.99 -8.76
N LEU A 80 -0.52 7.27 -7.75
CA LEU A 80 -1.97 7.12 -7.85
C LEU A 80 -2.56 8.09 -8.88
N GLU A 81 -2.12 9.36 -8.87
CA GLU A 81 -2.50 10.35 -9.87
C GLU A 81 -2.11 9.92 -11.29
N HIS A 82 -0.87 9.45 -11.49
CA HIS A 82 -0.40 8.96 -12.79
C HIS A 82 -1.23 7.81 -13.36
N PHE A 83 -1.80 6.98 -12.48
CA PHE A 83 -2.64 5.85 -12.87
C PHE A 83 -4.15 6.13 -12.79
N ASN A 84 -4.56 7.39 -12.54
CA ASN A 84 -5.95 7.78 -12.32
C ASN A 84 -6.66 6.95 -11.24
N LEU A 85 -5.93 6.55 -10.21
CA LEU A 85 -6.45 5.80 -9.07
C LEU A 85 -6.90 6.77 -7.98
N TYR A 86 -8.19 6.77 -7.66
CA TYR A 86 -8.71 7.59 -6.57
C TYR A 86 -8.56 6.88 -5.22
N PHE A 87 -7.83 7.51 -4.30
CA PHE A 87 -7.79 7.13 -2.89
C PHE A 87 -7.48 8.38 -2.06
N LYS A 88 -8.29 8.65 -1.02
CA LYS A 88 -8.19 9.88 -0.23
C LYS A 88 -6.80 10.02 0.42
N TYR A 89 -6.26 11.24 0.45
CA TYR A 89 -4.92 11.47 1.00
C TYR A 89 -4.87 11.28 2.52
N GLU A 90 -5.96 11.62 3.22
CA GLU A 90 -6.14 11.36 4.64
C GLU A 90 -6.12 9.86 4.94
N SER A 91 -6.74 9.07 4.05
CA SER A 91 -6.70 7.61 4.11
C SER A 91 -5.31 7.05 3.85
N LEU A 92 -4.55 7.59 2.88
CA LEU A 92 -3.13 7.20 2.70
C LEU A 92 -2.30 7.51 3.93
N ASP A 93 -2.51 8.67 4.55
CA ASP A 93 -1.78 9.07 5.75
C ASP A 93 -2.11 8.15 6.92
N LEU A 94 -3.35 7.72 7.04
CA LEU A 94 -3.77 6.76 8.04
C LEU A 94 -3.11 5.38 7.85
N ILE A 95 -2.75 4.98 6.63
CA ILE A 95 -1.98 3.75 6.39
C ILE A 95 -0.47 3.99 6.57
N TYR A 96 0.10 5.01 5.91
CA TYR A 96 1.54 5.06 5.61
C TYR A 96 2.33 6.19 6.28
N ARG A 97 1.68 7.13 6.97
CA ARG A 97 2.39 8.25 7.61
C ARG A 97 3.48 7.72 8.56
N GLY A 98 4.72 8.16 8.38
CA GLY A 98 5.86 7.76 9.22
C GLY A 98 6.00 8.59 10.50
N GLY A 99 7.11 8.44 11.21
CA GLY A 99 7.41 9.17 12.46
C GLY A 99 6.87 8.46 13.72
N THR A 100 6.84 9.17 14.85
CA THR A 100 6.48 8.60 16.16
C THR A 100 4.97 8.57 16.43
N GLY A 101 4.21 9.53 15.89
CA GLY A 101 2.75 9.62 16.05
C GLY A 101 2.27 9.86 17.48
N LYS A 102 1.07 10.44 17.65
CA LYS A 102 0.43 10.56 18.98
C LYS A 102 -0.50 9.36 19.19
N ARG A 103 -0.54 8.84 20.42
CA ARG A 103 -1.46 7.74 20.80
C ARG A 103 -2.92 8.09 20.45
N GLY A 104 -3.67 7.10 19.97
CA GLY A 104 -5.05 7.25 19.51
C GLY A 104 -5.18 7.87 18.12
N SER A 105 -4.08 8.24 17.48
CA SER A 105 -4.05 8.87 16.16
C SER A 105 -2.93 8.31 15.29
N LYS A 106 -2.31 7.19 15.66
CA LYS A 106 -1.19 6.62 14.91
C LYS A 106 -1.66 6.15 13.53
N SER A 107 -0.74 6.03 12.59
CA SER A 107 -0.99 5.35 11.31
C SER A 107 -0.77 3.84 11.46
N ALA A 108 -1.25 3.06 10.50
CA ALA A 108 -0.99 1.63 10.47
C ALA A 108 0.52 1.32 10.46
N ARG A 109 1.32 2.09 9.72
CA ARG A 109 2.78 1.99 9.72
C ARG A 109 3.40 2.22 11.09
N GLN A 110 2.94 3.24 11.80
CA GLN A 110 3.43 3.57 13.14
C GLN A 110 3.10 2.46 14.13
N LEU A 111 1.86 1.97 14.12
CA LEU A 111 1.40 0.88 14.97
C LEU A 111 2.14 -0.43 14.67
N ARG A 112 2.25 -0.80 13.39
CA ARG A 112 3.04 -1.96 12.96
C ARG A 112 4.48 -1.85 13.43
N ASN A 113 5.10 -0.67 13.35
CA ASN A 113 6.48 -0.49 13.78
C ASN A 113 6.63 -0.65 15.29
N GLY A 114 5.76 -0.04 16.09
CA GLY A 114 5.80 -0.19 17.54
C GLY A 114 5.50 -1.61 18.00
N TYR A 115 4.56 -2.30 17.34
CA TYR A 115 4.27 -3.69 17.67
C TYR A 115 5.39 -4.65 17.24
N LEU A 116 5.79 -4.65 15.95
CA LEU A 116 6.75 -5.64 15.45
C LEU A 116 8.21 -5.36 15.83
N HIS A 117 8.62 -4.09 15.98
CA HIS A 117 10.03 -3.75 16.28
C HIS A 117 10.28 -3.44 17.74
N GLN A 118 9.25 -3.08 18.51
CA GLN A 118 9.40 -2.65 19.91
C GLN A 118 8.54 -3.47 20.88
N LEU A 119 7.71 -4.40 20.39
CA LEU A 119 6.79 -5.21 21.19
C LEU A 119 5.89 -4.33 22.11
N SER A 120 5.48 -3.17 21.60
CA SER A 120 4.67 -2.21 22.35
C SER A 120 3.26 -2.71 22.58
N GLU A 121 2.93 -3.06 23.84
CA GLU A 121 1.57 -3.46 24.22
C GLU A 121 0.57 -2.32 24.02
N ALA A 122 0.99 -1.06 24.17
CA ALA A 122 0.14 0.10 23.91
C ALA A 122 -0.28 0.18 22.43
N ASP A 123 0.62 -0.15 21.50
CA ASP A 123 0.33 -0.12 20.06
C ASP A 123 -0.47 -1.35 19.63
N LYS A 124 -0.21 -2.52 20.23
CA LYS A 124 -1.07 -3.70 20.09
C LYS A 124 -2.52 -3.38 20.49
N ASN A 125 -2.71 -2.77 21.66
CA ASN A 125 -4.04 -2.38 22.13
C ASN A 125 -4.72 -1.37 21.18
N GLU A 126 -3.98 -0.40 20.64
CA GLU A 126 -4.53 0.56 19.67
C GLU A 126 -4.91 -0.13 18.35
N ILE A 127 -4.13 -1.12 17.89
CA ILE A 127 -4.49 -1.97 16.74
C ILE A 127 -5.82 -2.68 17.01
N GLU A 128 -5.98 -3.31 18.18
CA GLU A 128 -7.21 -4.06 18.51
C GLU A 128 -8.44 -3.15 18.62
N GLN A 129 -8.27 -1.96 19.20
CA GLN A 129 -9.33 -0.95 19.36
C GLN A 129 -9.80 -0.39 18.01
N ARG A 130 -8.86 -0.16 17.08
CA ARG A 130 -9.13 0.45 15.77
C ARG A 130 -9.06 -0.55 14.62
N TYR A 131 -9.15 -1.83 14.93
CA TYR A 131 -8.92 -2.93 13.99
C TYR A 131 -9.79 -2.80 12.73
N SER A 132 -11.11 -2.61 12.90
CA SER A 132 -12.03 -2.56 11.77
C SER A 132 -11.72 -1.38 10.84
N GLU A 133 -11.43 -0.20 11.40
CA GLU A 133 -11.06 1.00 10.64
C GLU A 133 -9.84 0.73 9.75
N TYR A 134 -8.76 0.18 10.32
CA TYR A 134 -7.55 -0.09 9.53
C TYR A 134 -7.74 -1.19 8.51
N VAL A 135 -8.34 -2.32 8.90
CA VAL A 135 -8.46 -3.48 8.01
C VAL A 135 -9.41 -3.18 6.84
N GLU A 136 -10.52 -2.51 7.07
CA GLU A 136 -11.41 -2.07 5.98
C GLU A 136 -10.69 -1.12 5.04
N LEU A 137 -9.93 -0.16 5.59
CA LEU A 137 -9.19 0.79 4.77
C LEU A 137 -8.09 0.13 3.93
N MET A 138 -7.37 -0.82 4.51
CA MET A 138 -6.37 -1.60 3.80
C MET A 138 -6.99 -2.52 2.73
N LYS A 139 -8.15 -3.12 3.01
CA LYS A 139 -8.92 -3.89 2.01
C LYS A 139 -9.31 -3.00 0.81
N LEU A 140 -9.81 -1.79 1.07
CA LEU A 140 -10.16 -0.82 0.01
C LEU A 140 -8.92 -0.43 -0.81
N PHE A 141 -7.78 -0.20 -0.17
CA PHE A 141 -6.54 0.12 -0.87
C PHE A 141 -6.09 -1.03 -1.80
N LEU A 142 -6.19 -2.28 -1.34
CA LEU A 142 -5.86 -3.48 -2.12
C LEU A 142 -6.82 -3.75 -3.29
N GLN A 143 -7.95 -3.07 -3.36
CA GLN A 143 -8.91 -3.18 -4.46
C GLN A 143 -8.59 -2.27 -5.65
N LEU A 144 -7.61 -1.35 -5.53
CA LEU A 144 -7.22 -0.47 -6.63
C LEU A 144 -6.76 -1.27 -7.87
N ARG A 145 -7.20 -0.88 -9.06
CA ARG A 145 -6.86 -1.54 -10.33
C ARG A 145 -6.58 -0.52 -11.41
N LEU A 146 -5.56 -0.78 -12.22
CA LEU A 146 -5.17 0.09 -13.33
C LEU A 146 -6.17 -0.07 -14.48
N THR A 147 -6.67 1.05 -15.02
CA THR A 147 -7.58 1.10 -16.16
C THR A 147 -6.95 1.88 -17.32
N PHE A 148 -7.08 1.37 -18.55
CA PHE A 148 -6.61 2.03 -19.78
C PHE A 148 -7.53 1.72 -20.95
#